data_AF-F0JBV6-F1
#
_entry.id   AF-F0JBV6-F1
#
_cell.length_a   1.000
_cell.length_b   1.000
_cell.length_c   1.000
_cell.angle_alpha   90.00
_cell.angle_beta   90.00
_cell.angle_gamma   90.00
#
_symmetry.space_group_name_H-M   'P 1'
#
loop_
_entity.id
_entity.type
_entity.pdbx_description
1 polymer ?
#
loop_
_entity_poly.entity_id
_entity_poly.type
_entity_poly.pdbx_seq_one_letter_code
_entity_poly.pdbx_strand_id
1 'polypeptide(L)'
;MLKKPLKILGVDVSKIVNRNERRVAELVPQIIAEYYEDYIFEDLDIQDIYALALNLLPAGYAQAGSIVLSDRISDYEIRTQIRNAVERVLDNPTRASD
;
A
#
# COMPACT_ATOMS: atom_id res chain seq x y z
N MET A 1 16.34 -9.06 -12.89
CA MET A 1 17.14 -7.81 -13.05
C MET A 1 17.48 -7.28 -11.67
N LEU A 2 18.76 -7.06 -11.34
CA LEU A 2 19.14 -6.36 -10.11
C LEU A 2 18.75 -4.88 -10.28
N LYS A 3 17.83 -4.39 -9.43
CA LYS A 3 17.41 -2.98 -9.42
C LYS A 3 18.63 -2.12 -9.09
N LYS A 4 19.02 -1.17 -9.95
CA LYS A 4 20.13 -0.25 -9.66
C LYS A 4 19.82 0.52 -8.36
N PRO A 5 20.80 0.71 -7.47
CA PRO A 5 20.58 1.46 -6.23
C PRO A 5 20.23 2.92 -6.56
N LEU A 6 19.15 3.41 -5.95
CA LEU A 6 18.72 4.80 -6.09
C LEU A 6 19.65 5.68 -5.24
N LYS A 7 20.31 6.64 -5.87
CA LYS A 7 21.25 7.55 -5.19
C LYS A 7 20.83 8.99 -5.30
N ILE A 8 20.89 9.72 -4.18
CA ILE A 8 20.68 11.17 -4.11
C ILE A 8 21.97 11.78 -3.57
N LEU A 9 22.63 12.65 -4.34
CA LEU A 9 23.90 13.29 -3.95
C LEU A 9 24.97 12.27 -3.47
N GLY A 10 25.04 11.09 -4.10
CA GLY A 10 25.98 10.03 -3.74
C GLY A 10 25.53 9.13 -2.57
N VAL A 11 24.45 9.46 -1.86
CA VAL A 11 23.88 8.67 -0.77
C VAL A 11 22.91 7.63 -1.34
N ASP A 12 23.09 6.36 -0.95
CA ASP A 12 22.18 5.27 -1.31
C ASP A 12 20.90 5.33 -0.47
N VAL A 13 19.77 5.55 -1.13
CA VAL A 13 18.44 5.62 -0.50
C VAL A 13 17.59 4.39 -0.81
N SER A 14 18.12 3.38 -1.49
CA SER A 14 17.35 2.19 -1.89
C SER A 14 16.86 1.33 -0.73
N LYS A 15 17.33 1.62 0.49
CA LYS A 15 16.95 0.92 1.73
C LYS A 15 15.86 1.65 2.53
N ILE A 16 15.43 2.84 2.09
CA ILE A 16 14.34 3.58 2.71
C ILE A 16 13.03 3.02 2.15
N VAL A 17 12.22 2.41 3.02
CA VAL A 17 10.97 1.75 2.62
C VAL A 17 9.81 2.22 3.49
N ASN A 18 8.61 2.28 2.92
CA ASN A 18 7.42 2.61 3.69
C ASN A 18 6.98 1.37 4.47
N ARG A 19 6.98 1.47 5.80
CA ARG A 19 6.64 0.34 6.70
C ARG A 19 5.19 -0.12 6.56
N ASN A 20 4.31 0.72 6.01
CA ASN A 20 2.91 0.39 5.81
C ASN A 20 2.71 -0.57 4.63
N GLU A 21 3.64 -0.62 3.67
CA GLU A 21 3.57 -1.47 2.48
C GLU A 21 3.29 -2.93 2.84
N ARG A 22 4.04 -3.49 3.79
CA ARG A 22 3.86 -4.87 4.22
C ARG A 22 2.50 -5.10 4.89
N ARG A 23 2.10 -4.19 5.78
CA ARG A 23 0.83 -4.29 6.51
C ARG A 23 -0.38 -4.19 5.58
N VAL A 24 -0.32 -3.30 4.59
CA VAL A 24 -1.38 -3.17 3.58
C VAL A 24 -1.45 -4.45 2.75
N ALA A 25 -0.33 -4.96 2.24
CA ALA A 25 -0.31 -6.20 1.45
C ALA A 25 -0.86 -7.42 2.22
N GLU A 26 -0.61 -7.49 3.54
CA GLU A 26 -1.14 -8.55 4.41
C GLU A 26 -2.66 -8.42 4.67
N LEU A 27 -3.19 -7.19 4.73
CA LEU A 27 -4.58 -6.91 5.12
C LEU A 27 -5.55 -6.83 3.93
N VAL A 28 -5.11 -6.43 2.74
CA VAL A 28 -5.95 -6.36 1.52
C VAL A 28 -6.72 -7.66 1.27
N PRO A 29 -6.10 -8.86 1.21
CA PRO A 29 -6.85 -10.09 0.94
C PRO A 29 -7.88 -10.43 2.03
N GLN A 30 -7.60 -10.06 3.29
CA GLN A 30 -8.53 -10.27 4.40
C GLN A 30 -9.75 -9.36 4.27
N ILE A 31 -9.56 -8.09 3.90
CA ILE A 31 -10.64 -7.14 3.69
C ILE A 31 -11.52 -7.55 2.50
N ILE A 32 -10.90 -7.99 1.39
CA ILE A 32 -11.64 -8.47 0.23
C ILE A 32 -12.51 -9.67 0.61
N ALA A 33 -11.94 -10.67 1.28
CA ALA A 33 -12.68 -11.86 1.70
C ALA A 33 -13.79 -11.55 2.73
N GLU A 34 -13.61 -10.55 3.59
CA GLU A 34 -14.58 -10.22 4.65
C GLU A 34 -15.74 -9.34 4.18
N TYR A 35 -15.50 -8.44 3.22
CA TYR A 35 -16.48 -7.40 2.85
C TYR A 35 -16.86 -7.38 1.36
N TYR A 36 -16.08 -8.03 0.49
CA TYR A 36 -16.21 -7.91 -0.96
C TYR A 36 -16.13 -9.28 -1.66
N GLU A 37 -16.59 -10.35 -1.00
CA GLU A 37 -16.50 -11.72 -1.53
C GLU A 37 -17.25 -11.93 -2.85
N ASP A 38 -18.29 -11.12 -3.10
CA ASP A 38 -19.10 -11.18 -4.31
C ASP A 38 -18.47 -10.46 -5.53
N TYR A 39 -17.35 -9.77 -5.34
CA TYR A 39 -16.66 -9.02 -6.40
C TYR A 39 -15.51 -9.83 -7.00
N ILE A 40 -15.33 -9.71 -8.32
CA ILE A 40 -14.17 -10.23 -9.04
C ILE A 40 -13.21 -9.07 -9.26
N PHE A 41 -12.03 -9.13 -8.63
CA PHE A 41 -10.96 -8.16 -8.81
C PHE A 41 -9.92 -8.70 -9.79
N GLU A 42 -9.56 -7.87 -10.78
CA GLU A 42 -8.43 -8.13 -11.67
C GLU A 42 -7.12 -7.71 -11.02
N ASP A 43 -6.00 -8.17 -11.59
CA ASP A 43 -4.66 -7.84 -11.08
C ASP A 43 -4.43 -6.32 -10.98
N LEU A 44 -5.00 -5.54 -11.90
CA LEU A 44 -4.89 -4.08 -11.91
C LEU A 44 -5.69 -3.45 -10.76
N ASP A 45 -6.88 -3.97 -10.43
CA ASP A 45 -7.67 -3.49 -9.31
C ASP A 45 -6.90 -3.69 -8.00
N ILE A 46 -6.27 -4.85 -7.81
CA ILE A 46 -5.46 -5.14 -6.62
C ILE A 46 -4.27 -4.17 -6.51
N GLN A 47 -3.61 -3.87 -7.63
CA GLN A 47 -2.53 -2.90 -7.68
C GLN A 47 -3.00 -1.48 -7.35
N ASP A 48 -4.14 -1.06 -7.89
CA ASP A 48 -4.73 0.25 -7.65
C ASP A 48 -5.22 0.39 -6.20
N ILE A 49 -5.87 -0.63 -5.65
CA ILE A 49 -6.27 -0.69 -4.23
C ILE A 49 -5.04 -0.53 -3.33
N TYR A 50 -3.97 -1.28 -3.61
CA TYR A 50 -2.73 -1.22 -2.85
C TYR A 50 -2.10 0.18 -2.91
N ALA A 51 -1.95 0.74 -4.11
CA ALA A 51 -1.36 2.06 -4.31
C ALA A 51 -2.20 3.16 -3.65
N LEU A 52 -3.52 3.11 -3.82
CA LEU A 52 -4.44 4.09 -3.26
C LEU A 52 -4.50 4.02 -1.74
N ALA A 53 -4.54 2.82 -1.15
CA ALA A 53 -4.49 2.64 0.30
C ALA A 53 -3.21 3.25 0.90
N LEU A 54 -2.05 3.07 0.25
CA LEU A 54 -0.80 3.67 0.70
C LEU A 54 -0.80 5.21 0.58
N ASN A 55 -1.43 5.76 -0.45
CA ASN A 55 -1.60 7.20 -0.62
C ASN A 55 -2.53 7.82 0.43
N LEU A 56 -3.51 7.06 0.94
CA LEU A 56 -4.43 7.50 1.98
C LEU A 56 -3.82 7.46 3.40
N LEU A 57 -2.76 6.67 3.60
CA LEU A 57 -2.10 6.53 4.90
C LEU A 57 -0.98 7.56 5.08
N PRO A 58 -0.79 8.10 6.31
CA PRO A 58 0.42 8.85 6.64
C PRO A 58 1.68 8.03 6.31
N ALA A 59 2.56 8.64 5.52
CA ALA A 59 3.79 7.98 5.09
C ALA A 59 4.66 7.61 6.31
N GLY A 60 5.06 6.34 6.39
CA GLY A 60 5.83 5.80 7.50
C GLY A 60 7.17 5.22 7.05
N TYR A 61 8.09 6.06 6.58
CA TYR A 61 9.38 5.57 6.08
C TYR A 61 10.31 5.14 7.22
N ALA A 62 10.91 3.97 7.07
CA ALA A 62 11.92 3.45 7.97
C ALA A 62 13.28 3.38 7.25
N GLN A 63 14.34 3.73 7.98
CA GLN A 63 15.72 3.60 7.53
C GLN A 63 16.44 2.58 8.43
N ALA A 64 17.27 1.72 7.83
CA ALA A 64 18.10 0.80 8.60
C ALA A 64 18.99 1.58 9.58
N GLY A 65 18.81 1.36 10.89
CA GLY A 65 19.59 1.99 11.96
C GLY A 65 18.97 3.23 12.61
N SER A 66 17.78 3.68 12.22
CA SER A 66 17.09 4.77 12.92
C SER A 66 16.18 4.26 14.05
N ILE A 67 16.19 4.97 15.18
CA ILE A 67 15.26 4.71 16.30
C ILE A 67 13.90 5.28 15.90
N VAL A 68 12.93 4.39 15.72
CA VAL A 68 11.55 4.76 15.35
C VAL A 68 10.79 5.18 16.60
N LEU A 69 10.58 6.49 16.77
CA LEU A 69 9.63 7.03 17.74
C LEU A 69 8.20 6.66 17.28
N SER A 70 7.44 6.01 18.15
CA SER A 70 6.26 5.22 17.79
C SER A 70 5.00 6.07 17.61
N ASP A 71 4.81 6.67 16.43
CA ASP A 71 3.48 7.00 15.92
C ASP A 71 3.05 5.90 14.95
N ARG A 72 2.66 4.75 15.52
CA ARG A 72 2.13 3.62 14.73
C ARG A 72 0.64 3.83 14.50
N ILE A 73 0.27 3.98 13.24
CA ILE A 73 -1.13 3.88 12.80
C ILE A 73 -1.67 2.51 13.23
N SER A 74 -2.87 2.51 13.84
CA SER A 74 -3.54 1.29 14.29
C SER A 74 -3.95 0.42 13.10
N ASP A 75 -4.11 -0.89 13.32
CA ASP A 75 -4.64 -1.78 12.27
C ASP A 75 -6.07 -1.38 11.86
N TYR A 76 -6.87 -0.87 12.81
CA TYR A 76 -8.21 -0.36 12.53
C TYR A 76 -8.21 0.76 11.48
N GLU A 77 -7.29 1.72 11.61
CA GLU A 77 -7.16 2.83 10.67
C GLU A 77 -6.68 2.33 9.31
N ILE A 78 -5.70 1.41 9.27
CA ILE A 78 -5.24 0.81 8.00
C ILE A 78 -6.38 0.09 7.29
N ARG A 79 -7.12 -0.75 8.00
CA ARG A 79 -8.27 -1.48 7.44
C ARG A 79 -9.32 -0.50 6.91
N THR A 80 -9.56 0.61 7.60
CA THR A 80 -10.49 1.65 7.16
C THR A 80 -10.04 2.31 5.86
N GLN A 81 -8.75 2.66 5.74
CA GLN A 81 -8.24 3.24 4.49
C GLN A 81 -8.17 2.23 3.33
N ILE A 82 -7.96 0.94 3.61
CA ILE A 82 -8.06 -0.11 2.59
C ILE A 82 -9.49 -0.18 2.04
N ARG A 83 -10.51 -0.22 2.90
CA ARG A 83 -11.92 -0.21 2.44
C ARG A 83 -12.21 1.04 1.58
N ASN A 84 -11.79 2.22 2.04
CA ASN A 84 -11.94 3.45 1.27
C ASN A 84 -11.26 3.38 -0.12
N ALA A 85 -10.12 2.67 -0.22
CA ALA A 85 -9.45 2.45 -1.49
C ALA A 85 -10.23 1.48 -2.39
N VAL A 86 -10.76 0.38 -1.83
CA VAL A 86 -11.60 -0.58 -2.54
C VAL A 86 -12.82 0.12 -3.15
N GLU A 87 -13.59 0.87 -2.35
CA GLU A 87 -14.77 1.59 -2.85
C GLU A 87 -14.42 2.52 -4.01
N ARG A 88 -13.31 3.26 -3.90
CA ARG A 88 -12.89 4.19 -4.96
C ARG A 88 -12.50 3.50 -6.26
N VAL A 89 -11.86 2.33 -6.19
CA VAL A 89 -11.50 1.52 -7.36
C VAL A 89 -12.75 0.93 -8.01
N LEU A 90 -13.70 0.44 -7.21
CA LEU A 90 -14.99 -0.05 -7.72
C LEU A 90 -15.80 1.07 -8.38
N ASP A 91 -15.79 2.28 -7.80
CA ASP A 91 -16.47 3.45 -8.35
C ASP A 91 -15.82 3.99 -9.63
N ASN A 92 -14.51 3.79 -9.81
CA ASN A 92 -13.72 4.33 -10.92
C ASN A 92 -12.78 3.26 -11.50
N PRO A 93 -13.32 2.20 -12.13
CA PRO A 93 -12.52 1.08 -12.58
C PRO A 93 -11.55 1.54 -13.67
N THR A 94 -10.25 1.35 -13.43
CA THR A 94 -9.19 1.59 -14.42
C THR A 94 -9.25 0.47 -15.45
N ARG A 95 -10.11 0.59 -16.47
CA ARG A 95 -10.12 -0.39 -17.56
C ARG A 95 -8.88 -0.18 -18.41
N ALA A 96 -8.00 -1.17 -18.45
CA ALA A 96 -7.06 -1.31 -19.56
C ALA A 96 -7.91 -1.45 -20.82
N SER A 97 -8.05 -0.36 -21.57
CA SER A 97 -8.70 -0.41 -22.88
C SER A 97 -7.77 -1.18 -23.81
N ASP A 98 -8.24 -2.30 -24.35
CA ASP A 98 -7.61 -3.01 -25.48
C ASP A 98 -7.41 -2.09 -26.70
#